data_AF-A0A960ETC3-F1
#
_entry.id   AF-A0A960ETC3-F1
#
_cell.length_a   1.000
_cell.length_b   1.000
_cell.length_c   1.000
_cell.angle_alpha   90.00
_cell.angle_beta   90.00
_cell.angle_gamma   90.00
#
_symmetry.space_group_name_H-M   'P 1'
#
loop_
_entity.id
_entity.type
_entity.pdbx_description
1 polymer ?
#
loop_
_entity_poly.entity_id
_entity_poly.type
_entity_poly.pdbx_seq_one_letter_code
_entity_poly.pdbx_strand_id
1 'polypeptide(L)'
;ELHMPAEGNTPIVDGDLIIDGLLKQDFRAGCLLVLGNLLAKHIVTTAQLQCAGDLEVSGTLFGNCTNYSTDVFGKTTAATAISAKEHYFCFYGGAAIATIVDVYGDTPNLDDATHSGTDMLAMDDVYDEEEAARLLKSVGSLLRTAEG
;
A
#
# COMPACT_ATOMS: atom_id res chain seq x y z
N GLU A 1 13.41 4.16 6.27
CA GLU A 1 12.74 2.92 5.82
C GLU A 1 12.41 2.07 7.04
N LEU A 2 11.28 1.36 7.01
CA LEU A 2 10.91 0.32 7.96
C LEU A 2 10.61 -0.96 7.16
N HIS A 3 11.32 -2.04 7.47
CA HIS A 3 11.08 -3.37 6.88
C HIS A 3 10.59 -4.31 7.97
N MET A 4 9.47 -4.97 7.72
CA MET A 4 8.87 -5.98 8.57
C MET A 4 8.98 -7.33 7.89
N PRO A 5 9.88 -8.22 8.37
CA PRO A 5 10.11 -9.51 7.74
C PRO A 5 8.94 -10.48 7.98
N ALA A 6 8.85 -11.50 7.13
CA ALA A 6 7.94 -12.62 7.31
C ALA A 6 8.10 -13.26 8.69
N GLU A 7 6.98 -13.64 9.31
CA GLU A 7 6.95 -14.25 10.66
C GLU A 7 7.55 -13.35 11.77
N GLY A 8 7.69 -12.06 11.49
CA GLY A 8 8.12 -11.06 12.46
C GLY A 8 7.05 -10.76 13.52
N ASN A 9 7.44 -9.98 14.52
CA ASN A 9 6.54 -9.54 15.58
C ASN A 9 5.42 -8.62 15.04
N THR A 10 4.37 -8.46 15.85
CA THR A 10 3.30 -7.47 15.68
C THR A 10 3.67 -6.20 16.44
N PRO A 11 4.29 -5.19 15.80
CA PRO A 11 4.54 -3.91 16.44
C PRO A 11 3.22 -3.16 16.68
N ILE A 12 3.12 -2.57 17.87
CA ILE A 12 2.07 -1.63 18.24
C ILE A 12 2.75 -0.29 18.49
N VAL A 13 2.35 0.73 17.73
CA VAL A 13 2.82 2.10 17.90
C VAL A 13 1.75 2.91 18.61
N ASP A 14 2.03 3.27 19.87
CA ASP A 14 1.17 4.14 20.67
C ASP A 14 1.42 5.61 20.32
N GLY A 15 0.79 6.05 19.24
CA GLY A 15 0.92 7.40 18.68
C GLY A 15 1.17 7.40 17.18
N ASP A 16 1.74 8.50 16.69
CA ASP A 16 2.02 8.69 15.26
C ASP A 16 3.28 7.92 14.83
N LEU A 17 3.25 7.37 13.61
CA LEU A 17 4.38 6.73 12.97
C LEU A 17 4.75 7.50 11.69
N ILE A 18 5.97 8.03 11.64
CA ILE A 18 6.51 8.71 10.47
C ILE A 18 7.66 7.89 9.89
N ILE A 19 7.54 7.53 8.61
CA ILE A 19 8.54 6.78 7.87
C ILE A 19 9.01 7.64 6.69
N ASP A 20 10.25 8.13 6.74
CA ASP A 20 10.86 9.00 5.72
C ASP A 20 11.24 8.26 4.41
N GLY A 21 10.40 7.32 3.97
CA GLY A 21 10.68 6.47 2.82
C GLY A 21 9.68 5.33 2.68
N LEU A 22 10.21 4.13 2.54
CA LEU A 22 9.41 2.92 2.34
C LEU A 22 9.04 2.26 3.68
N LEU A 23 7.77 1.88 3.83
CA LEU A 23 7.32 0.78 4.68
C LEU A 23 7.20 -0.46 3.80
N LYS A 24 7.91 -1.54 4.13
CA LYS A 24 7.76 -2.85 3.48
C LYS A 24 7.32 -3.88 4.49
N GLN A 25 6.21 -4.56 4.22
CA GLN A 25 5.77 -5.74 4.97
C GLN A 25 5.77 -6.94 4.04
N ASP A 26 6.61 -7.93 4.35
CA ASP A 26 6.67 -9.20 3.60
C ASP A 26 5.40 -10.01 3.84
N PHE A 27 5.14 -10.99 2.96
CA PHE A 27 4.06 -11.94 3.20
C PHE A 27 4.18 -12.60 4.59
N ARG A 28 3.07 -12.58 5.37
CA ARG A 28 3.02 -13.07 6.76
C ARG A 28 3.91 -12.32 7.75
N ALA A 29 4.33 -11.10 7.45
CA ALA A 29 4.81 -10.21 8.50
C ALA A 29 3.74 -10.05 9.58
N GLY A 30 4.16 -9.83 10.83
CA GLY A 30 3.23 -9.51 11.90
C GLY A 30 2.41 -8.25 11.58
N CYS A 31 1.18 -8.19 12.07
CA CYS A 31 0.32 -7.01 11.88
C CYS A 31 1.01 -5.74 12.41
N LEU A 32 1.04 -4.65 11.62
CA LEU A 32 1.41 -3.33 12.12
C LEU A 32 0.16 -2.62 12.60
N LEU A 33 0.12 -2.26 13.89
CA LEU A 33 -0.94 -1.44 14.48
C LEU A 33 -0.39 -0.08 14.87
N VAL A 34 -0.93 0.99 14.28
CA VAL A 34 -0.61 2.38 14.61
C VAL A 34 -1.85 3.02 15.24
N LEU A 35 -1.74 3.46 16.50
CA LEU A 35 -2.85 4.06 17.26
C LEU A 35 -3.04 5.56 16.98
N GLY A 36 -2.10 6.20 16.28
CA GLY A 36 -2.22 7.56 15.75
C GLY A 36 -2.23 7.57 14.22
N ASN A 37 -1.60 8.59 13.64
CA ASN A 37 -1.46 8.77 12.19
C ASN A 37 -0.25 8.00 11.65
N LEU A 38 -0.33 7.54 10.40
CA LEU A 38 0.77 6.92 9.68
C LEU A 38 1.13 7.77 8.46
N LEU A 39 2.38 8.26 8.43
CA LEU A 39 2.93 9.00 7.31
C LEU A 39 4.07 8.19 6.68
N ALA A 40 3.99 7.94 5.38
CA ALA A 40 5.05 7.28 4.63
C ALA A 40 5.22 7.89 3.24
N LYS A 41 6.39 7.72 2.63
CA LYS A 41 6.54 8.04 1.20
C LYS A 41 5.89 6.96 0.34
N HIS A 42 6.22 5.71 0.64
CA HIS A 42 5.65 4.55 -0.04
C HIS A 42 5.36 3.45 0.97
N ILE A 43 4.36 2.62 0.65
CA ILE A 43 4.03 1.40 1.39
C ILE A 43 3.93 0.25 0.39
N VAL A 44 4.62 -0.84 0.67
CA VAL A 44 4.45 -2.14 0.02
C VAL A 44 4.02 -3.10 1.12
N THR A 45 2.79 -3.61 1.04
CA THR A 45 2.27 -4.52 2.06
C THR A 45 1.65 -5.77 1.46
N THR A 46 2.15 -6.91 1.92
CA THR A 46 1.58 -8.24 1.68
C THR A 46 1.06 -8.83 3.01
N ALA A 47 0.78 -7.98 3.99
CA ALA A 47 0.41 -8.32 5.36
C ALA A 47 -0.70 -7.40 5.90
N GLN A 48 -1.03 -7.56 7.19
CA GLN A 48 -2.03 -6.73 7.84
C GLN A 48 -1.44 -5.38 8.27
N LEU A 49 -2.13 -4.30 7.92
CA LEU A 49 -1.85 -2.94 8.35
C LEU A 49 -3.10 -2.32 8.96
N GLN A 50 -3.01 -1.78 10.17
CA GLN A 50 -4.09 -1.06 10.82
C GLN A 50 -3.63 0.31 11.31
N CYS A 51 -4.34 1.36 10.89
CA CYS A 51 -4.10 2.74 11.29
C CYS A 51 -5.37 3.34 11.89
N ALA A 52 -5.33 3.71 13.17
CA ALA A 52 -6.47 4.31 13.86
C ALA A 52 -6.72 5.77 13.44
N GLY A 53 -5.65 6.51 13.10
CA GLY A 53 -5.71 7.88 12.59
C GLY A 53 -5.70 7.95 11.06
N ASP A 54 -5.20 9.07 10.56
CA ASP A 54 -5.06 9.32 9.13
C ASP A 54 -3.86 8.54 8.55
N LEU A 55 -4.01 8.07 7.31
CA LEU A 55 -2.94 7.46 6.52
C LEU A 55 -2.56 8.42 5.40
N GLU A 56 -1.33 8.94 5.43
CA GLU A 56 -0.78 9.76 4.35
C GLU A 56 0.38 9.03 3.67
N VAL A 57 0.18 8.73 2.38
CA VAL A 57 1.19 8.12 1.52
C VAL A 57 1.50 9.06 0.37
N SER A 58 2.57 9.85 0.48
CA SER A 58 2.86 10.87 -0.54
C SER A 58 3.16 10.30 -1.94
N GLY A 59 3.51 9.02 -2.03
CA GLY A 59 3.69 8.26 -3.27
C GLY A 59 2.69 7.12 -3.41
N THR A 60 3.16 5.89 -3.22
CA THR A 60 2.42 4.67 -3.60
C THR A 60 2.06 3.83 -2.40
N LEU A 61 0.78 3.46 -2.30
CA LEU A 61 0.26 2.42 -1.42
C LEU A 61 -0.01 1.17 -2.27
N PHE A 62 0.87 0.18 -2.17
CA PHE A 62 0.77 -1.09 -2.90
C PHE A 62 0.40 -2.22 -1.94
N GLY A 63 -0.71 -2.89 -2.21
CA GLY A 63 -1.20 -4.06 -1.48
C GLY A 63 -1.16 -5.30 -2.37
N ASN A 64 -0.70 -6.44 -1.85
CA ASN A 64 -0.47 -7.65 -2.66
C ASN A 64 -0.97 -8.96 -2.00
N CYS A 65 -2.11 -8.95 -1.31
CA CYS A 65 -2.62 -10.17 -0.71
C CYS A 65 -4.14 -10.18 -0.45
N THR A 66 -4.84 -11.18 -0.99
CA THR A 66 -6.26 -11.44 -0.66
C THR A 66 -6.49 -11.85 0.81
N ASN A 67 -5.45 -12.32 1.52
CA ASN A 67 -5.59 -12.83 2.90
C ASN A 67 -5.47 -11.75 3.99
N TYR A 68 -5.03 -10.55 3.62
CA TYR A 68 -4.76 -9.47 4.56
C TYR A 68 -5.36 -8.18 4.05
N SER A 69 -5.59 -7.23 4.95
CA SER A 69 -6.13 -5.93 4.60
C SER A 69 -5.28 -4.78 5.13
N THR A 70 -5.51 -3.63 4.52
CA THR A 70 -5.09 -2.34 5.06
C THR A 70 -6.35 -1.64 5.58
N ASP A 71 -6.45 -1.51 6.90
CA ASP A 71 -7.58 -0.88 7.56
C ASP A 71 -7.19 0.50 8.09
N VAL A 72 -7.89 1.54 7.63
CA VAL A 72 -7.65 2.92 8.06
C VAL A 72 -8.96 3.51 8.56
N PHE A 73 -8.95 3.92 9.83
CA PHE A 73 -10.15 4.49 10.48
C PHE A 73 -10.26 6.01 10.29
N GLY A 74 -9.13 6.71 10.11
CA GLY A 74 -9.10 8.09 9.64
C GLY A 74 -9.17 8.20 8.12
N LYS A 75 -8.80 9.37 7.60
CA LYS A 75 -8.77 9.63 6.16
C LYS A 75 -7.50 9.08 5.54
N THR A 76 -7.63 8.45 4.37
CA THR A 76 -6.48 8.05 3.55
C THR A 76 -6.20 9.09 2.46
N THR A 77 -4.96 9.50 2.31
CA THR A 77 -4.46 10.25 1.15
C THR A 77 -3.32 9.46 0.51
N ALA A 78 -3.37 9.31 -0.82
CA ALA A 78 -2.26 8.74 -1.57
C ALA A 78 -2.15 9.35 -2.96
N ALA A 79 -0.93 9.44 -3.51
CA ALA A 79 -0.80 9.76 -4.94
C ALA A 79 -1.29 8.56 -5.78
N THR A 80 -0.90 7.35 -5.40
CA THR A 80 -1.31 6.12 -6.08
C THR A 80 -1.67 5.03 -5.07
N ALA A 81 -2.78 4.34 -5.28
CA ALA A 81 -3.09 3.07 -4.63
C ALA A 81 -3.17 1.95 -5.66
N ILE A 82 -2.59 0.80 -5.35
CA ILE A 82 -2.57 -0.37 -6.24
C ILE A 82 -3.02 -1.58 -5.43
N SER A 83 -4.12 -2.20 -5.84
CA SER A 83 -4.54 -3.52 -5.37
C SER A 83 -4.03 -4.57 -6.35
N ALA A 84 -2.98 -5.28 -5.94
CA ALA A 84 -2.58 -6.53 -6.55
C ALA A 84 -3.15 -7.69 -5.72
N LYS A 85 -3.54 -8.77 -6.40
CA LYS A 85 -4.08 -9.99 -5.77
C LYS A 85 -5.25 -9.69 -4.80
N GLU A 86 -6.15 -8.82 -5.24
CA GLU A 86 -7.38 -8.45 -4.51
C GLU A 86 -7.09 -7.95 -3.08
N HIS A 87 -5.99 -7.24 -2.87
CA HIS A 87 -5.66 -6.70 -1.55
C HIS A 87 -6.74 -5.73 -1.08
N TYR A 88 -7.30 -6.01 0.09
CA TYR A 88 -8.49 -5.32 0.55
C TYR A 88 -8.12 -4.02 1.28
N PHE A 89 -8.59 -2.88 0.76
CA PHE A 89 -8.32 -1.55 1.32
C PHE A 89 -9.53 -0.94 2.04
N CYS A 90 -9.61 -1.12 3.36
CA CYS A 90 -10.72 -0.61 4.16
C CYS A 90 -10.48 0.85 4.59
N PHE A 91 -10.84 1.81 3.73
CA PHE A 91 -10.72 3.25 4.03
C PHE A 91 -11.98 3.81 4.70
N TYR A 92 -12.19 3.50 5.98
CA TYR A 92 -13.43 3.83 6.70
C TYR A 92 -13.66 5.34 6.88
N GLY A 93 -12.60 6.13 7.05
CA GLY A 93 -12.69 7.60 7.09
C GLY A 93 -12.72 8.27 5.71
N GLY A 94 -12.85 7.47 4.64
CA GLY A 94 -12.82 7.91 3.25
C GLY A 94 -11.39 8.03 2.70
N ALA A 95 -11.31 8.16 1.38
CA ALA A 95 -10.04 8.26 0.67
C ALA A 95 -10.03 9.45 -0.30
N ALA A 96 -8.86 10.06 -0.44
CA ALA A 96 -8.54 10.98 -1.53
C ALA A 96 -7.26 10.47 -2.21
N ILE A 97 -7.46 9.62 -3.23
CA ILE A 97 -6.39 8.97 -3.97
C ILE A 97 -6.41 9.49 -5.40
N ALA A 98 -5.27 9.94 -5.92
CA ALA A 98 -5.24 10.53 -7.26
C ALA A 98 -5.34 9.47 -8.37
N THR A 99 -4.70 8.32 -8.18
CA THR A 99 -4.77 7.18 -9.12
C THR A 99 -5.00 5.88 -8.36
N ILE A 100 -6.05 5.15 -8.74
CA ILE A 100 -6.35 3.82 -8.22
C ILE A 100 -6.17 2.80 -9.34
N VAL A 101 -5.35 1.77 -9.10
CA VAL A 101 -5.18 0.62 -10.00
C VAL A 101 -5.70 -0.62 -9.31
N ASP A 102 -6.75 -1.22 -9.87
CA ASP A 102 -7.21 -2.54 -9.48
C ASP A 102 -6.74 -3.55 -10.52
N VAL A 103 -5.71 -4.34 -10.20
CA VAL A 103 -5.05 -5.23 -11.17
C VAL A 103 -6.05 -6.22 -11.79
N TYR A 104 -7.05 -6.67 -11.04
CA TYR A 104 -8.03 -7.64 -11.50
C TYR A 104 -9.39 -7.03 -11.84
N GLY A 105 -9.68 -5.84 -11.30
CA GLY A 105 -10.93 -5.10 -11.57
C GLY A 105 -12.14 -5.64 -10.80
N ASP A 106 -11.91 -6.43 -9.76
CA ASP A 106 -12.94 -7.07 -8.92
C ASP A 106 -12.65 -6.92 -7.42
N THR A 107 -11.72 -6.03 -7.02
CA THR A 107 -11.48 -5.74 -5.61
C THR A 107 -12.74 -5.10 -5.01
N PRO A 108 -13.43 -5.71 -4.03
CA PRO A 108 -14.82 -5.35 -3.66
C PRO A 108 -15.04 -3.95 -3.05
N ASN A 109 -13.99 -3.16 -2.86
CA ASN A 109 -14.04 -1.81 -2.30
C ASN A 109 -13.21 -0.78 -3.11
N LEU A 110 -12.90 -1.10 -4.36
CA LEU A 110 -12.26 -0.19 -5.32
C LEU A 110 -13.11 -0.02 -6.59
N ASP A 111 -14.42 0.13 -6.44
CA ASP A 111 -15.36 0.32 -7.55
C ASP A 111 -15.09 1.62 -8.36
N ASP A 112 -14.29 2.53 -7.81
CA ASP A 112 -13.84 3.79 -8.41
C ASP A 112 -12.42 3.72 -9.00
N ALA A 113 -11.94 2.51 -9.32
CA ALA A 113 -10.63 2.32 -9.93
C ALA A 113 -10.45 3.19 -11.19
N THR A 114 -9.33 3.92 -11.24
CA THR A 114 -8.94 4.73 -12.41
C THR A 114 -8.54 3.83 -13.58
N HIS A 115 -7.88 2.72 -13.27
CA HIS A 115 -7.42 1.73 -14.22
C HIS A 115 -7.65 0.32 -13.70
N SER A 116 -7.90 -0.60 -14.62
CA SER A 116 -7.92 -2.04 -14.36
C SER A 116 -6.87 -2.75 -15.21
N GLY A 117 -6.23 -3.80 -14.67
CA GLY A 117 -5.20 -4.55 -15.39
C GLY A 117 -3.76 -4.06 -15.15
N THR A 118 -2.82 -4.67 -15.85
CA THR A 118 -1.37 -4.51 -15.58
C THR A 118 -0.68 -3.52 -16.51
N ASP A 119 -1.34 -3.04 -17.56
CA ASP A 119 -0.70 -2.27 -18.65
C ASP A 119 -0.04 -0.97 -18.18
N MET A 120 -0.58 -0.39 -17.11
CA MET A 120 -0.06 0.85 -16.52
C MET A 120 1.11 0.61 -15.56
N LEU A 121 1.42 -0.64 -15.20
CA LEU A 121 2.44 -0.96 -14.21
C LEU A 121 3.81 -1.17 -14.86
N ALA A 122 4.85 -0.62 -14.21
CA ALA A 122 6.24 -0.79 -14.59
C ALA A 122 6.87 -2.07 -14.01
N MET A 123 6.05 -2.97 -13.48
CA MET A 123 6.45 -4.24 -12.89
C MET A 123 6.38 -5.36 -13.92
N ASP A 124 7.38 -6.24 -13.92
CA ASP A 124 7.39 -7.45 -14.74
C ASP A 124 6.47 -8.53 -14.13
N ASP A 125 6.48 -8.67 -12.80
CA ASP A 125 5.54 -9.49 -12.04
C ASP A 125 4.81 -8.65 -10.98
N VAL A 126 3.52 -8.42 -11.20
CA VAL A 126 2.66 -7.62 -10.31
C VAL A 126 2.44 -8.23 -8.93
N TYR A 127 2.89 -9.47 -8.69
CA TYR A 127 2.86 -10.13 -7.39
C TYR A 127 4.22 -10.15 -6.69
N ASP A 128 5.26 -9.54 -7.26
CA ASP A 128 6.58 -9.46 -6.63
C ASP A 128 6.71 -8.19 -5.77
N GLU A 129 6.53 -8.34 -4.45
CA GLU A 129 6.74 -7.24 -3.50
C GLU A 129 8.20 -6.74 -3.42
N GLU A 130 9.18 -7.57 -3.75
CA GLU A 130 10.59 -7.15 -3.81
C GLU A 130 10.83 -6.28 -5.04
N GLU A 131 10.24 -6.64 -6.18
CA GLU A 131 10.26 -5.81 -7.37
C GLU A 131 9.59 -4.46 -7.10
N ALA A 132 8.40 -4.47 -6.50
CA ALA A 132 7.68 -3.26 -6.13
C ALA A 132 8.53 -2.35 -5.23
N ALA A 133 9.09 -2.92 -4.15
CA ALA A 133 9.94 -2.18 -3.23
C ALA A 133 11.20 -1.61 -3.92
N ARG A 134 11.83 -2.41 -4.80
CA ARG A 134 13.01 -1.98 -5.57
C ARG A 134 12.68 -0.80 -6.48
N LEU A 135 11.61 -0.88 -7.26
CA LEU A 135 11.18 0.20 -8.17
C LEU A 135 10.81 1.47 -7.41
N LEU A 136 10.12 1.35 -6.29
CA LEU A 136 9.78 2.52 -5.46
C LEU A 136 11.00 3.18 -4.83
N LYS A 137 12.05 2.42 -4.52
CA LYS A 137 13.32 2.98 -4.04
C LYS A 137 14.12 3.66 -5.15
N SER A 138 14.16 3.10 -6.36
CA SER A 138 15.03 3.59 -7.44
C SER A 138 14.36 4.61 -8.37
N VAL A 139 13.09 4.39 -8.72
CA VAL A 139 12.30 5.20 -9.66
C VAL A 139 11.29 6.08 -8.92
N GLY A 140 10.76 5.60 -7.78
CA GLY A 140 9.76 6.34 -7.00
C GLY A 140 8.33 6.21 -7.52
N SER A 141 8.07 5.28 -8.45
CA SER A 141 6.75 4.99 -9.01
C SER A 141 6.65 3.53 -9.43
N LEU A 142 5.45 2.95 -9.34
CA LEU A 142 5.09 1.67 -9.97
C LEU A 142 4.30 1.85 -11.26
N LEU A 143 3.90 3.08 -11.58
CA LEU A 143 3.27 3.40 -12.85
C LEU A 143 4.34 3.61 -13.93
N ARG A 144 4.09 3.09 -15.15
CA ARG A 144 4.88 3.45 -16.33
C ARG A 144 4.83 4.95 -16.52
N THR A 145 5.99 5.57 -16.69
CA THR A 145 6.03 6.93 -17.21
C THR A 145 5.44 6.89 -18.60
N ALA A 146 4.49 7.78 -18.92
CA ALA A 146 4.07 7.97 -20.30
C ALA A 146 5.34 8.24 -21.11
N GLU A 147 5.70 7.31 -22.00
CA GLU A 147 6.79 7.53 -22.94
C GLU A 147 6.42 8.78 -23.76
N GLY A 148 7.29 9.79 -23.72
CA GLY A 148 7.21 10.94 -24.62
C GLY A 148 7.66 10.58 -26.02
#